data_AF-A0A924B9N7-F1
#
_entry.id   AF-A0A924B9N7-F1
#
_cell.length_a   1.000
_cell.length_b   1.000
_cell.length_c   1.000
_cell.angle_alpha   90.00
_cell.angle_beta   90.00
_cell.angle_gamma   90.00
#
_symmetry.space_group_name_H-M   'P 1'
#
loop_
_entity.id
_entity.type
_entity.pdbx_description
1 polymer ?
#
loop_
_entity_poly.entity_id
_entity_poly.type
_entity_poly.pdbx_seq_one_letter_code
_entity_poly.pdbx_strand_id
1 'polypeptide(L)'
;MSSIRLRFYFKIFIFTMVFFVLCSFQTSFWPNVIPWVPSPQLWLLMIFFISLRWTPLFTIFYIYFLGFCLTRFSQIPLKMAWTTLLVTFGLLSVFKDRVRLSGALSFSFFTLLGSIVFEFCYVGLSRIIEANPTSMLFLERSVQILVNFIFSYVAYTFFEWLDQFFYNENIWSKTPEKSDGVEQ
;
A
#
# COMPACT_ATOMS: atom_id res chain seq x y z
N MET A 1 12.87 -2.73 27.40
CA MET A 1 11.52 -2.49 26.85
C MET A 1 11.39 -1.19 26.03
N SER A 2 12.11 -0.10 26.33
CA SER A 2 12.00 1.19 25.60
C SER A 2 12.42 1.14 24.11
N SER A 3 13.47 0.38 23.77
CA SER A 3 14.05 0.39 22.42
C SER A 3 13.15 -0.18 21.32
N ILE A 4 12.29 -1.16 21.63
CA ILE A 4 11.41 -1.80 20.63
C ILE A 4 10.27 -0.86 20.24
N ARG A 5 9.62 -0.23 21.22
CA ARG A 5 8.55 0.75 20.97
C ARG A 5 9.09 1.95 20.19
N LEU A 6 10.27 2.45 20.57
CA LEU A 6 10.93 3.55 19.87
C LEU A 6 11.22 3.20 18.40
N ARG A 7 11.74 2.00 18.12
CA ARG A 7 11.98 1.53 16.74
C ARG A 7 10.69 1.42 15.94
N PHE A 8 9.61 0.94 16.56
CA PHE A 8 8.31 0.87 15.90
C PHE A 8 7.76 2.26 15.55
N TYR A 9 7.81 3.21 16.47
CA TYR A 9 7.42 4.59 16.19
C TYR A 9 8.31 5.23 15.11
N PHE A 10 9.61 4.96 15.16
CA PHE A 10 10.54 5.44 14.15
C PHE A 10 10.27 4.83 12.77
N LYS A 11 9.93 3.54 12.70
CA LYS A 11 9.48 2.88 11.47
C LYS A 11 8.23 3.56 10.90
N ILE A 12 7.22 3.82 11.73
CA ILE A 12 6.00 4.55 11.30
C ILE A 12 6.37 5.95 10.78
N PHE A 13 7.23 6.67 11.49
CA PHE A 13 7.66 8.00 11.10
C PHE A 13 8.38 7.98 9.73
N ILE A 14 9.31 7.05 9.53
CA ILE A 14 10.05 6.92 8.27
C ILE A 14 9.14 6.51 7.11
N PHE A 15 8.27 5.51 7.29
CA PHE A 15 7.30 5.13 6.26
C PHE A 15 6.35 6.29 5.91
N THR A 16 5.97 7.10 6.90
CA THR A 16 5.17 8.30 6.67
C THR A 16 5.96 9.33 5.86
N MET A 17 7.22 9.62 6.22
CA MET A 17 8.06 10.55 5.46
C MET A 17 8.26 10.09 4.01
N VAL A 18 8.51 8.79 3.81
CA VAL A 18 8.59 8.19 2.47
C VAL A 18 7.27 8.38 1.71
N PHE A 19 6.12 8.17 2.35
CA PHE A 19 4.81 8.45 1.73
C PHE A 19 4.68 9.88 1.22
N PHE A 20 5.05 10.87 2.05
CA PHE A 20 5.04 12.28 1.67
C PHE A 20 5.92 12.56 0.46
N VAL A 21 7.12 11.97 0.41
CA VAL A 21 8.04 12.07 -0.73
C VAL A 21 7.44 11.44 -1.98
N LEU A 22 6.85 10.24 -1.88
CA LEU A 22 6.22 9.56 -3.00
C LEU A 22 5.01 10.33 -3.55
N CYS A 23 4.16 10.86 -2.68
CA CYS A 23 3.05 11.74 -3.05
C CYS A 23 3.56 12.99 -3.79
N SER A 24 4.55 13.68 -3.21
CA SER A 24 5.12 14.90 -3.80
C SER A 24 5.81 14.63 -5.14
N PHE A 25 6.51 13.50 -5.26
CA PHE A 25 7.13 13.06 -6.51
C PHE A 25 6.06 12.84 -7.58
N GLN A 26 4.97 12.16 -7.23
CA GLN A 26 3.87 11.92 -8.17
C GLN A 26 3.22 13.23 -8.63
N THR A 27 2.91 14.15 -7.72
CA THR A 27 2.15 15.35 -8.05
C THR A 27 2.99 16.44 -8.71
N SER A 28 4.27 16.53 -8.35
CA SER A 28 5.11 17.69 -8.70
C SER A 28 6.27 17.36 -9.61
N PHE A 29 6.87 16.17 -9.49
CA PHE A 29 8.04 15.82 -10.29
C PHE A 29 7.64 15.12 -11.59
N TRP A 30 6.82 14.07 -11.50
CA TRP A 30 6.48 13.24 -12.66
C TRP A 30 5.86 14.01 -13.85
N PRO A 31 4.87 14.90 -13.65
CA PRO A 31 4.25 15.62 -14.76
C PRO A 31 5.23 16.53 -15.52
N ASN A 32 6.32 16.96 -14.86
CA ASN A 32 7.35 17.80 -15.46
C ASN A 32 8.40 16.99 -16.23
N VAL A 33 8.57 15.69 -15.92
CA VAL A 33 9.55 14.82 -16.60
C VAL A 33 8.90 14.07 -17.76
N ILE A 34 7.72 13.47 -17.53
CA ILE A 34 7.00 12.67 -18.53
C ILE A 34 5.53 13.10 -18.55
N PRO A 35 5.18 14.20 -19.25
CA PRO A 35 3.84 14.76 -19.22
C PRO A 35 2.78 13.90 -19.93
N TRP A 36 3.18 13.03 -20.87
CA TRP A 36 2.25 12.22 -21.67
C TRP A 36 1.91 10.85 -21.05
N VAL A 37 2.56 10.45 -19.96
CA VAL A 37 2.29 9.18 -19.26
C VAL A 37 1.69 9.50 -17.90
N PRO A 38 0.55 8.89 -17.52
CA PRO A 38 -0.01 9.08 -16.18
C PRO A 38 1.00 8.64 -15.13
N SER A 39 1.11 9.44 -14.07
CA SER A 39 2.08 9.19 -13.01
C SER A 39 1.79 7.87 -12.28
N PRO A 40 2.82 7.04 -11.98
CA PRO A 40 2.64 5.89 -11.11
C PRO A 40 2.08 6.35 -9.76
N GLN A 41 1.06 5.66 -9.25
CA GLN A 41 0.51 5.88 -7.91
C GLN A 41 1.43 5.25 -6.86
N LEU A 42 2.65 5.77 -6.72
CA LEU A 42 3.67 5.19 -5.84
C LEU A 42 3.21 5.13 -4.37
N TRP A 43 2.39 6.10 -3.94
CA TRP A 43 1.77 6.08 -2.62
C TRP A 43 0.82 4.89 -2.43
N LEU A 44 0.11 4.48 -3.49
CA LEU A 44 -0.80 3.34 -3.48
C LEU A 44 0.00 2.04 -3.38
N LEU A 45 1.13 1.94 -4.10
CA LEU A 45 2.06 0.81 -3.99
C LEU A 45 2.55 0.63 -2.54
N MET A 46 2.88 1.74 -1.87
CA MET A 46 3.31 1.71 -0.47
C MET A 46 2.18 1.21 0.45
N ILE A 47 0.94 1.65 0.21
CA ILE A 47 -0.23 1.16 0.96
C ILE A 47 -0.44 -0.35 0.73
N PHE A 48 -0.31 -0.83 -0.49
CA PHE A 48 -0.39 -2.27 -0.79
C PHE A 48 0.70 -3.05 -0.07
N PHE A 49 1.92 -2.52 -0.03
CA PHE A 49 3.04 -3.16 0.66
C PHE A 49 2.76 -3.32 2.16
N ILE A 50 2.30 -2.24 2.81
CA ILE A 50 1.91 -2.25 4.22
C ILE A 50 0.73 -3.22 4.45
N SER A 51 -0.26 -3.21 3.55
CA SER A 51 -1.45 -4.07 3.61
C SER A 51 -1.10 -5.56 3.63
N LEU A 52 -0.09 -5.96 2.85
CA LEU A 52 0.33 -7.34 2.75
C LEU A 52 1.25 -7.77 3.90
N ARG A 53 2.08 -6.86 4.42
CA ARG A 53 3.20 -7.20 5.30
C ARG A 53 2.97 -6.89 6.79
N TRP A 54 2.18 -5.86 7.10
CA TRP A 54 1.97 -5.42 8.49
C TRP A 54 0.71 -6.08 9.11
N THR A 55 0.58 -5.99 10.44
CA THR A 55 -0.53 -6.61 11.15
C THR A 55 -1.87 -5.96 10.75
N PRO A 56 -2.92 -6.74 10.40
CA PRO A 56 -4.13 -6.21 9.78
C PRO A 56 -4.79 -5.05 10.54
N LEU A 57 -4.92 -5.18 11.86
CA LEU A 57 -5.55 -4.19 12.71
C LEU A 57 -4.78 -2.85 12.67
N PHE A 58 -3.46 -2.90 12.77
CA PHE A 58 -2.63 -1.71 12.69
C PHE A 58 -2.71 -1.08 11.30
N THR A 59 -2.66 -1.92 10.25
CA THR A 59 -2.72 -1.45 8.86
C THR A 59 -4.01 -0.67 8.58
N ILE A 60 -5.17 -1.10 9.09
CA ILE A 60 -6.44 -0.36 8.92
C ILE A 60 -6.30 1.08 9.44
N PHE A 61 -5.87 1.27 10.69
CA PHE A 61 -5.69 2.60 11.26
C PHE A 61 -4.65 3.43 10.50
N TYR A 62 -3.58 2.78 10.05
CA TYR A 62 -2.53 3.46 9.31
C TYR A 62 -2.99 3.86 7.90
N ILE A 63 -3.82 3.06 7.23
CA ILE A 63 -4.46 3.41 5.96
C ILE A 63 -5.39 4.61 6.12
N TYR A 64 -6.16 4.68 7.21
CA TYR A 64 -6.98 5.87 7.50
C TYR A 64 -6.11 7.13 7.63
N PHE A 65 -5.01 7.02 8.37
CA PHE A 65 -4.06 8.13 8.53
C PHE A 65 -3.40 8.55 7.21
N LEU A 66 -2.85 7.59 6.45
CA LEU A 66 -2.23 7.87 5.14
C LEU A 66 -3.24 8.40 4.13
N GLY A 67 -4.46 7.87 4.11
CA GLY A 67 -5.56 8.36 3.28
C GLY A 67 -5.94 9.81 3.62
N PHE A 68 -5.92 10.18 4.90
CA PHE A 68 -6.09 11.57 5.30
C PHE A 68 -4.95 12.45 4.79
N CYS A 69 -3.68 12.05 4.94
CA CYS A 69 -2.54 12.79 4.41
C CYS A 69 -2.61 12.94 2.89
N LEU A 70 -3.04 11.90 2.17
CA LEU A 70 -3.18 11.89 0.72
C LEU A 70 -4.13 12.97 0.18
N THR A 71 -5.17 13.34 0.93
CA THR A 71 -6.13 14.37 0.51
C THR A 71 -5.48 15.74 0.28
N ARG A 72 -4.34 16.02 0.93
CA ARG A 72 -3.57 17.25 0.74
C ARG A 72 -2.80 17.29 -0.58
N PHE A 73 -2.56 16.14 -1.20
CA PHE A 73 -1.81 16.01 -2.45
C PHE A 73 -2.71 15.79 -3.66
N SER A 74 -3.74 14.95 -3.52
CA SER A 74 -4.51 14.42 -4.64
C SER A 74 -5.85 15.10 -4.90
N GLN A 75 -6.29 15.98 -3.99
CA GLN A 75 -7.65 16.56 -3.98
C GLN A 75 -8.79 15.51 -3.97
N ILE A 76 -8.48 14.23 -3.76
CA ILE A 76 -9.49 13.18 -3.64
C ILE A 76 -10.31 13.43 -2.36
N PRO A 77 -11.66 13.42 -2.44
CA PRO A 77 -12.51 13.52 -1.26
C PRO A 77 -12.20 12.42 -0.24
N LEU A 78 -12.09 12.79 1.04
CA LEU A 78 -11.67 11.89 2.11
C LEU A 78 -12.51 10.61 2.19
N LYS A 79 -13.84 10.76 2.08
CA LYS A 79 -14.80 9.64 2.07
C LYS A 79 -14.53 8.64 0.95
N MET A 80 -14.12 9.10 -0.24
CA MET A 80 -13.77 8.24 -1.36
C MET A 80 -12.41 7.56 -1.14
N ALA A 81 -11.40 8.32 -0.70
CA ALA A 81 -10.07 7.78 -0.43
C ALA A 81 -10.14 6.63 0.58
N TRP A 82 -10.81 6.83 1.71
CA TRP A 82 -10.91 5.79 2.74
C TRP A 82 -11.69 4.56 2.28
N THR A 83 -12.86 4.75 1.68
CA THR A 83 -13.70 3.62 1.25
C THR A 83 -13.00 2.77 0.18
N THR A 84 -12.41 3.39 -0.84
CA THR A 84 -11.65 2.68 -1.88
C THR A 84 -10.45 1.93 -1.30
N LEU A 85 -9.69 2.56 -0.40
CA LEU A 85 -8.52 1.93 0.22
C LEU A 85 -8.90 0.76 1.13
N LEU A 86 -9.98 0.86 1.88
CA LEU A 86 -10.45 -0.23 2.75
C LEU A 86 -11.02 -1.40 1.95
N VAL A 87 -11.77 -1.14 0.89
CA VAL A 87 -12.25 -2.20 -0.02
C VAL A 87 -11.05 -2.93 -0.64
N THR A 88 -10.05 -2.17 -1.10
CA THR A 88 -8.84 -2.75 -1.68
C THR A 88 -8.04 -3.54 -0.63
N PHE A 89 -7.87 -3.00 0.59
CA PHE A 89 -7.23 -3.71 1.71
C PHE A 89 -7.95 -5.01 2.05
N GLY A 90 -9.28 -4.99 2.15
CA GLY A 90 -10.09 -6.17 2.44
C GLY A 90 -9.91 -7.24 1.38
N LEU A 91 -9.94 -6.86 0.10
CA LEU A 91 -9.72 -7.77 -1.00
C LEU A 91 -8.31 -8.37 -0.95
N LEU A 92 -7.27 -7.54 -0.84
CA LEU A 92 -5.88 -8.01 -0.73
C LEU A 92 -5.70 -8.95 0.48
N SER A 93 -6.34 -8.65 1.61
CA SER A 93 -6.26 -9.48 2.82
C SER A 93 -6.91 -10.85 2.66
N VAL A 94 -7.96 -10.97 1.85
CA VAL A 94 -8.61 -12.26 1.56
C VAL A 94 -7.78 -13.09 0.57
N PHE A 95 -7.18 -12.44 -0.43
CA PHE A 95 -6.43 -13.15 -1.48
C PHE A 95 -4.98 -13.47 -1.09
N LYS A 96 -4.38 -12.74 -0.13
CA LYS A 96 -2.96 -12.95 0.26
C LYS A 96 -2.66 -14.38 0.69
N ASP A 97 -3.57 -15.04 1.41
CA ASP A 97 -3.36 -16.39 1.93
C ASP A 97 -3.67 -17.49 0.90
N ARG A 98 -4.27 -17.10 -0.25
CA ARG A 98 -4.68 -18.03 -1.32
C ARG A 98 -3.61 -18.17 -2.40
N VAL A 99 -2.79 -17.15 -2.62
CA VAL A 99 -1.78 -17.12 -3.68
C VAL A 99 -0.42 -17.50 -3.11
N ARG A 100 0.16 -18.61 -3.57
CA ARG A 100 1.46 -19.13 -3.10
C ARG A 100 2.69 -18.48 -3.74
N LEU A 101 2.51 -17.31 -4.37
CA LEU A 101 3.64 -16.55 -4.93
C LEU A 101 4.38 -15.87 -3.78
N SER A 102 5.70 -15.87 -3.83
CA SER A 102 6.56 -15.17 -2.87
C SER A 102 7.33 -14.01 -3.51
N GLY A 103 7.82 -13.10 -2.68
CA GLY A 103 8.71 -12.03 -3.11
C GLY A 103 8.06 -10.96 -4.00
N ALA A 104 8.88 -10.37 -4.87
CA ALA A 104 8.50 -9.26 -5.74
C ALA A 104 7.39 -9.62 -6.74
N LEU A 105 7.36 -10.87 -7.23
CA LEU A 105 6.34 -11.32 -8.19
C LEU A 105 4.95 -11.37 -7.54
N SER A 106 4.88 -11.85 -6.30
CA SER A 106 3.64 -11.84 -5.51
C SER A 106 3.14 -10.41 -5.33
N PHE A 107 4.02 -9.50 -4.91
CA PHE A 107 3.69 -8.10 -4.75
C PHE A 107 3.22 -7.43 -6.06
N SER A 108 3.86 -7.76 -7.18
CA SER A 108 3.47 -7.23 -8.49
C SER A 108 2.08 -7.71 -8.90
N PHE A 109 1.77 -8.99 -8.69
CA PHE A 109 0.45 -9.54 -8.95
C PHE A 109 -0.63 -8.89 -8.07
N PHE A 110 -0.37 -8.76 -6.76
CA PHE A 110 -1.30 -8.08 -5.85
C PHE A 110 -1.45 -6.59 -6.17
N THR A 111 -0.39 -5.94 -6.65
CA THR A 111 -0.48 -4.56 -7.12
C THR A 111 -1.37 -4.46 -8.35
N LEU A 112 -1.22 -5.34 -9.34
CA LEU A 112 -2.09 -5.35 -10.52
C LEU A 112 -3.56 -5.50 -10.12
N LEU A 113 -3.86 -6.51 -9.31
CA LEU A 113 -5.22 -6.77 -8.81
C LEU A 113 -5.75 -5.60 -7.97
N GLY A 114 -4.92 -5.09 -7.06
CA GLY A 114 -5.26 -3.98 -6.18
C GLY A 114 -5.52 -2.68 -6.94
N SER A 115 -4.70 -2.37 -7.95
CA SER A 115 -4.91 -1.19 -8.79
C SER A 115 -6.17 -1.30 -9.64
N ILE A 116 -6.48 -2.48 -10.21
CA ILE A 116 -7.74 -2.71 -10.91
C ILE A 116 -8.92 -2.43 -9.97
N VAL A 117 -8.93 -3.06 -8.79
CA VAL A 117 -10.01 -2.90 -7.81
C VAL A 117 -10.12 -1.44 -7.35
N PHE A 118 -9.00 -0.80 -7.06
CA PHE A 118 -8.95 0.59 -6.65
C PHE A 118 -9.60 1.50 -7.69
N GLU A 119 -9.20 1.39 -8.95
CA GLU A 119 -9.73 2.23 -10.04
C GLU A 119 -11.23 2.01 -10.27
N PHE A 120 -11.69 0.75 -10.27
CA PHE A 120 -13.12 0.44 -10.40
C PHE A 120 -13.94 0.94 -9.21
N CYS A 121 -13.48 0.72 -7.99
CA CYS A 121 -14.15 1.21 -6.79
C CYS A 121 -14.16 2.74 -6.76
N TYR A 122 -13.07 3.39 -7.15
CA TYR A 122 -12.96 4.84 -7.18
C TYR A 122 -13.96 5.46 -8.14
N VAL A 123 -14.04 4.98 -9.38
CA VAL A 123 -15.01 5.49 -10.36
C VAL A 123 -16.45 5.16 -9.92
N GLY A 124 -16.69 3.94 -9.46
CA GLY A 124 -18.01 3.51 -9.00
C GLY A 124 -18.53 4.38 -7.84
N LEU A 125 -17.70 4.60 -6.83
CA LEU A 125 -18.04 5.46 -5.69
C LEU A 125 -18.20 6.92 -6.10
N SER A 126 -17.38 7.41 -7.02
CA SER A 126 -17.52 8.78 -7.53
C SER A 126 -18.90 9.03 -8.13
N ARG A 127 -19.46 8.05 -8.84
CA ARG A 127 -20.81 8.14 -9.44
C ARG A 127 -21.95 8.10 -8.42
N ILE A 128 -21.72 7.47 -7.27
CA ILE A 128 -22.75 7.31 -6.22
C ILE A 128 -22.73 8.51 -5.27
N ILE A 129 -21.54 9.03 -4.96
CA ILE A 129 -21.31 9.91 -3.83
C ILE A 129 -21.10 11.38 -4.23
N GLU A 130 -20.52 11.64 -5.39
CA GLU A 130 -20.18 13.00 -5.83
C GLU A 130 -21.25 13.57 -6.77
N ALA A 131 -21.55 14.86 -6.61
CA ALA A 131 -22.46 15.56 -7.51
C ALA A 131 -21.88 15.67 -8.93
N ASN A 132 -20.56 15.83 -9.03
CA ASN A 132 -19.82 15.83 -10.29
C ASN A 132 -18.95 14.57 -10.35
N PRO A 133 -19.40 13.51 -11.04
CA PRO A 133 -18.69 12.24 -11.05
C PRO A 133 -17.40 12.33 -11.88
N THR A 134 -16.39 11.58 -11.44
CA THR A 134 -15.13 11.46 -12.19
C THR A 134 -15.38 10.73 -13.51
N SER A 135 -14.75 11.22 -14.57
CA SER A 135 -14.75 10.59 -15.88
C SER A 135 -14.06 9.21 -15.84
N MET A 136 -14.54 8.28 -16.67
CA MET A 136 -14.01 6.91 -16.69
C MET A 136 -12.57 6.88 -17.22
N LEU A 137 -12.25 7.70 -18.24
CA LEU A 137 -10.92 7.78 -18.87
C LEU A 137 -10.22 6.41 -18.97
N PHE A 138 -10.91 5.46 -19.61
CA PHE A 138 -10.55 4.04 -19.56
C PHE A 138 -9.10 3.76 -19.97
N LEU A 139 -8.62 4.41 -21.04
CA LEU A 139 -7.24 4.26 -21.51
C LEU A 139 -6.24 4.80 -20.49
N GLU A 140 -6.49 5.97 -19.92
CA GLU A 140 -5.59 6.57 -18.93
C GLU A 140 -5.47 5.70 -17.68
N ARG A 141 -6.61 5.22 -17.15
CA ARG A 141 -6.61 4.31 -15.99
C ARG A 141 -5.95 2.98 -16.30
N SER A 142 -6.15 2.44 -17.50
CA SER A 142 -5.49 1.20 -17.93
C SER A 142 -3.96 1.39 -17.99
N VAL A 143 -3.49 2.51 -18.55
CA VAL A 143 -2.07 2.84 -18.56
C VAL A 143 -1.56 3.04 -17.14
N GLN A 144 -2.31 3.71 -16.26
CA GLN A 144 -1.95 3.89 -14.86
C GLN A 144 -1.80 2.56 -14.10
N ILE A 145 -2.72 1.62 -14.29
CA ILE A 145 -2.64 0.26 -13.74
C ILE A 145 -1.38 -0.46 -14.25
N LEU A 146 -1.09 -0.39 -15.55
CA LEU A 146 0.10 -1.01 -16.14
C LEU A 146 1.39 -0.38 -15.61
N VAL A 147 1.43 0.95 -15.50
CA VAL A 147 2.56 1.69 -14.93
C VAL A 147 2.76 1.31 -13.46
N ASN A 148 1.70 1.23 -12.65
CA ASN A 148 1.78 0.74 -11.28
C ASN A 148 2.35 -0.68 -11.22
N PHE A 149 1.90 -1.58 -12.09
CA PHE A 149 2.40 -2.94 -12.18
C PHE A 149 3.90 -2.99 -12.52
N ILE A 150 4.36 -2.20 -13.51
CA ILE A 150 5.78 -2.14 -13.88
C ILE A 150 6.63 -1.59 -12.71
N PHE A 151 6.19 -0.50 -12.09
CA PHE A 151 6.90 0.12 -10.97
C PHE A 151 6.82 -0.69 -9.68
N SER A 152 5.86 -1.61 -9.56
CA SER A 152 5.68 -2.44 -8.36
C SER A 152 6.92 -3.28 -8.04
N TYR A 153 7.63 -3.77 -9.05
CA TYR A 153 8.84 -4.56 -8.83
C TYR A 153 9.94 -3.72 -8.18
N VAL A 154 10.19 -2.53 -8.73
CA VAL A 154 11.19 -1.58 -8.18
C VAL A 154 10.75 -1.11 -6.79
N ALA A 155 9.49 -0.74 -6.64
CA ALA A 155 8.92 -0.30 -5.38
C ALA A 155 9.03 -1.38 -4.28
N TYR A 156 8.78 -2.65 -4.63
CA TYR A 156 8.94 -3.76 -3.71
C TYR A 156 10.36 -3.85 -3.16
N THR A 157 11.36 -3.84 -4.04
CA THR A 157 12.76 -3.94 -3.61
C THR A 157 13.15 -2.80 -2.67
N PHE A 158 12.69 -1.57 -2.96
CA PHE A 158 12.92 -0.41 -2.11
C PHE A 158 12.20 -0.52 -0.76
N PHE A 159 10.91 -0.87 -0.76
CA PHE A 159 10.12 -0.98 0.48
C PHE A 159 10.55 -2.16 1.34
N GLU A 160 10.96 -3.27 0.73
CA GLU A 160 11.53 -4.40 1.45
C GLU A 160 12.85 -4.04 2.10
N TRP A 161 13.76 -3.39 1.38
CA TRP A 161 15.00 -2.88 1.95
C TRP A 161 14.74 -1.92 3.12
N LEU A 162 13.78 -0.99 2.95
CA LEU A 162 13.36 -0.07 4.00
C LEU A 162 12.79 -0.81 5.21
N ASP A 163 11.95 -1.83 4.99
CA ASP A 163 11.33 -2.61 6.07
C ASP A 163 12.36 -3.46 6.82
N GLN A 164 13.30 -4.07 6.11
CA GLN A 164 14.39 -4.87 6.67
C GLN A 164 15.32 -4.04 7.55
N PHE A 165 15.55 -2.76 7.23
CA PHE A 165 16.33 -1.85 8.07
C PHE A 165 15.75 -1.72 9.49
N PHE A 166 14.44 -1.92 9.65
CA PHE A 166 13.75 -1.87 10.94
C PHE A 166 13.45 -3.26 11.53
N TYR A 167 13.66 -4.34 10.77
CA TYR A 167 13.42 -5.71 11.22
C TYR A 167 14.63 -6.25 11.98
N ASN A 168 14.40 -6.84 13.14
CA ASN A 168 15.43 -7.52 13.92
C ASN A 168 14.97 -8.97 14.11
N GLU A 169 15.80 -9.95 13.74
CA GLU A 169 15.54 -11.40 13.80
C GLU A 169 14.97 -11.92 15.14
N ASN A 170 15.11 -11.14 16.22
CA ASN A 170 14.85 -11.56 17.59
C ASN A 170 13.40 -11.49 18.10
N ILE A 171 12.41 -11.16 17.26
CA ILE A 171 11.00 -11.08 17.69
C ILE A 171 10.20 -12.35 17.34
N TRP A 172 10.64 -13.12 16.34
CA TRP A 172 9.87 -14.28 15.84
C TRP A 172 10.55 -15.65 16.04
N SER A 173 11.83 -15.69 16.41
CA SER A 173 12.53 -16.94 16.77
C SER A 173 12.20 -17.46 18.19
N LYS A 174 11.37 -16.74 18.96
CA LYS A 174 10.86 -17.19 20.26
C LYS A 174 9.42 -17.67 20.15
N THR A 175 9.19 -18.65 19.27
CA THR A 175 8.11 -19.60 19.56
C THR A 175 8.72 -20.55 20.59
N PRO A 176 8.18 -20.69 21.81
CA PRO A 176 8.65 -21.76 22.68
C PRO A 176 8.37 -23.05 21.91
N GLU A 177 9.44 -23.77 21.52
CA GLU A 177 9.32 -25.17 21.18
C GLU A 177 8.49 -25.80 22.29
N LYS A 178 7.34 -26.34 21.89
CA LYS A 178 6.48 -27.15 22.73
C LYS A 178 7.39 -28.22 23.31
N SER A 179 7.74 -28.10 24.59
CA SER A 179 8.52 -29.09 25.29
C SER A 179 7.79 -30.42 25.12
N ASP A 180 8.42 -31.36 24.43
CA ASP A 180 8.03 -32.75 24.38
C ASP A 180 8.04 -33.30 25.82
N GLY A 181 6.89 -33.13 26.49
CA GLY A 181 6.56 -33.83 27.72
C GLY A 181 6.06 -35.21 27.35
N VAL A 182 7.00 -36.10 27.04
CA VAL A 182 6.80 -37.54 27.19
C VAL A 182 6.65 -37.78 28.69
N GLU A 183 5.41 -37.86 29.18
CA GLU A 183 5.14 -38.51 30.46
C GLU A 183 4.84 -39.98 30.18
N GLN A 184 5.72 -40.81 30.74
CA GLN A 184 5.67 -42.27 30.81
C GLN A 184 4.55 -42.75 31.75
#